data_AF-A0A841V6B2-F1
#
_entry.id   AF-A0A841V6B2-F1
#
_cell.length_a   1.000
_cell.length_b   1.000
_cell.length_c   1.000
_cell.angle_alpha   90.00
_cell.angle_beta   90.00
_cell.angle_gamma   90.00
#
_symmetry.space_group_name_H-M   'P 1'
#
loop_
_entity.id
_entity.type
_entity.pdbx_description
1 polymer ?
#
loop_
_entity_poly.entity_id
_entity_poly.type
_entity_poly.pdbx_seq_one_letter_code
_entity_poly.pdbx_strand_id
1 'polypeptide(L)'
;MNEQRTQAYLNLINQLLSCNDGDEPRIVQKNQELLDEGLVQVMVAVAQQYGNAGRENEMRWLLNIAQQLAAALGLSGNETTATANTLQDYLNFLMETLRKISENRNPQVIYPFWAQNLDKLDDNLAQILDSWARQTLTQVTPEQAYSIAGDIVNFSDLIQQFPLGNIAAHKEIAVTGYEIVLTIFTFDAFPQNWAVTQNNLAIAYR
;
A
#
# COMPACT_ATOMS: atom_id res chain seq x y z
N MET A 1 -15.84 23.99 -8.50
CA MET A 1 -15.79 23.93 -9.98
C MET A 1 -17.02 24.64 -10.55
N ASN A 2 -16.88 25.40 -11.63
CA ASN A 2 -18.02 26.03 -12.32
C ASN A 2 -18.72 24.96 -13.19
N GLU A 3 -20.04 24.76 -13.03
CA GLU A 3 -20.82 23.74 -13.76
C GLU A 3 -20.62 23.82 -15.29
N GLN A 4 -20.45 25.03 -15.82
CA GLN A 4 -20.16 25.24 -17.25
C GLN A 4 -18.81 24.64 -17.69
N ARG A 5 -17.80 24.65 -16.82
CA ARG A 5 -16.46 24.11 -17.09
C ARG A 5 -16.47 22.59 -17.02
N THR A 6 -17.17 22.02 -16.05
CA THR A 6 -17.39 20.57 -15.96
C THR A 6 -18.12 20.03 -17.19
N GLN A 7 -19.15 20.74 -17.68
CA GLN A 7 -19.83 20.33 -18.92
C GLN A 7 -18.92 20.40 -20.15
N ALA A 8 -18.05 21.42 -20.23
CA ALA A 8 -17.06 21.51 -21.31
C ALA A 8 -16.08 20.33 -21.29
N TYR A 9 -15.63 19.89 -20.11
CA TYR A 9 -14.79 18.70 -19.95
C TYR A 9 -15.51 17.42 -20.40
N LEU A 10 -16.76 17.23 -19.99
CA LEU A 10 -17.56 16.06 -20.40
C LEU A 10 -17.77 16.03 -21.91
N ASN A 11 -18.01 17.19 -22.54
CA ASN A 11 -18.14 17.29 -23.99
C ASN A 11 -16.84 16.90 -24.70
N LEU A 12 -15.69 17.36 -24.20
CA LEU A 12 -14.37 17.01 -24.74
C LEU A 12 -14.10 15.50 -24.60
N ILE A 13 -14.37 14.92 -23.42
CA ILE A 13 -14.22 13.49 -23.16
C ILE A 13 -15.06 12.66 -24.14
N ASN A 14 -16.33 13.03 -24.32
CA ASN A 14 -17.22 12.35 -25.25
C ASN A 14 -16.76 12.49 -26.71
N GLN A 15 -16.21 13.64 -27.10
CA GLN A 15 -15.65 13.82 -28.45
C GLN A 15 -14.45 12.92 -28.67
N LEU A 16 -13.54 12.80 -27.70
CA LEU A 16 -12.38 11.93 -27.83
C LEU A 16 -12.76 10.44 -27.85
N LEU A 17 -13.75 10.03 -27.05
CA LEU A 17 -14.24 8.65 -27.03
C LEU A 17 -15.00 8.23 -28.30
N SER A 18 -15.53 9.20 -29.05
CA SER A 18 -16.34 8.96 -30.25
C SER A 18 -15.65 9.36 -31.55
N CYS A 19 -14.42 9.88 -31.48
CA CYS A 19 -13.67 10.26 -32.67
C CYS A 19 -13.12 9.04 -33.41
N ASN A 20 -12.79 9.24 -34.68
CA ASN A 20 -12.09 8.21 -35.46
C ASN A 20 -10.60 8.24 -35.11
N ASP A 21 -9.94 7.08 -35.20
CA ASP A 21 -8.49 6.97 -35.01
C ASP A 21 -7.74 8.02 -35.85
N GLY A 22 -6.96 8.87 -35.18
CA GLY A 22 -6.17 9.94 -35.79
C GLY A 22 -6.80 11.34 -35.73
N ASP A 23 -8.05 11.49 -35.28
CA ASP A 23 -8.68 12.81 -35.06
C ASP A 23 -8.34 13.43 -33.70
N GLU A 24 -7.78 12.67 -32.76
CA GLU A 24 -7.48 13.07 -31.39
C GLU A 24 -6.59 14.32 -31.32
N PRO A 25 -5.47 14.42 -32.08
CA PRO A 25 -4.60 15.59 -32.00
C PRO A 25 -5.30 16.88 -32.39
N ARG A 26 -6.22 16.82 -33.36
CA ARG A 26 -7.00 17.97 -33.82
C ARG A 26 -8.04 18.41 -32.77
N ILE A 27 -8.67 17.44 -32.11
CA ILE A 27 -9.63 17.70 -31.02
C ILE A 27 -8.91 18.32 -29.82
N VAL A 28 -7.77 17.75 -29.42
CA VAL A 28 -6.93 18.27 -28.33
C VAL A 28 -6.43 19.69 -28.63
N GLN A 29 -5.97 19.95 -29.86
CA GLN A 29 -5.50 21.28 -30.26
C GLN A 29 -6.58 22.36 -30.21
N LYS A 30 -7.84 22.00 -30.49
CA LYS A 30 -8.98 22.94 -30.42
C LYS A 30 -9.45 23.26 -29.02
N ASN A 31 -9.07 22.46 -28.03
CA ASN A 31 -9.55 22.55 -26.66
C ASN A 31 -8.38 22.72 -25.67
N GLN A 32 -7.31 23.40 -26.10
CA GLN A 32 -6.10 23.58 -25.27
C GLN A 32 -6.40 24.29 -23.95
N GLU A 33 -7.37 25.20 -23.92
CA GLU A 33 -7.78 25.91 -22.71
C GLU A 33 -8.46 25.02 -21.65
N LEU A 34 -8.90 23.82 -22.04
CA LEU A 34 -9.50 22.83 -21.16
C LEU A 34 -8.46 21.83 -20.62
N LEU A 35 -7.23 21.83 -21.13
CA LEU A 35 -6.17 20.91 -20.72
C LEU A 35 -5.54 21.37 -19.39
N ASP A 36 -6.24 21.11 -18.29
CA ASP A 36 -5.81 21.45 -16.94
C ASP A 36 -6.09 20.32 -15.93
N GLU A 37 -5.75 20.55 -14.67
CA GLU A 37 -6.01 19.60 -13.57
C GLU A 37 -7.49 19.22 -13.45
N GLY A 38 -8.39 20.16 -13.74
CA GLY A 38 -9.83 19.93 -13.66
C GLY A 38 -10.31 18.89 -14.68
N LEU A 39 -9.76 18.91 -15.89
CA LEU A 39 -10.06 17.89 -16.89
C LEU A 39 -9.56 16.51 -16.46
N VAL A 40 -8.35 16.41 -15.87
CA VAL A 40 -7.80 15.15 -15.35
C VAL A 40 -8.74 14.53 -14.30
N GLN A 41 -9.20 15.33 -13.33
CA GLN A 41 -10.12 14.87 -12.29
C GLN A 41 -11.45 14.35 -12.88
N VAL A 42 -12.00 15.04 -13.89
CA VAL A 42 -13.25 14.62 -14.54
C VAL A 42 -13.03 13.35 -15.38
N MET A 43 -11.89 13.19 -16.06
CA MET A 43 -11.56 11.96 -16.79
C MET A 43 -11.50 10.74 -15.86
N VAL A 44 -10.90 10.87 -14.67
CA VAL A 44 -10.85 9.80 -13.65
C VAL A 44 -12.26 9.47 -13.13
N ALA A 45 -13.07 10.49 -12.82
CA ALA A 45 -14.43 10.27 -12.34
C ALA A 45 -15.32 9.56 -13.38
N VAL A 46 -15.20 9.91 -14.67
CA VAL A 46 -15.93 9.23 -15.76
C VAL A 46 -15.42 7.80 -15.96
N ALA A 47 -14.11 7.56 -15.85
CA ALA A 47 -13.55 6.22 -15.93
C ALA A 47 -14.10 5.30 -14.82
N GLN A 48 -14.22 5.79 -13.58
CA GLN A 48 -14.84 5.04 -12.47
C GLN A 48 -16.30 4.68 -12.77
N GLN A 49 -17.07 5.59 -13.39
CA GLN A 49 -18.45 5.30 -13.81
C GLN A 49 -18.49 4.20 -14.87
N TYR A 50 -17.53 4.16 -15.80
CA TYR A 50 -17.43 3.10 -16.81
C TYR A 50 -17.01 1.76 -16.22
N GLY A 51 -16.14 1.74 -15.21
CA GLY A 51 -15.84 0.54 -14.44
C GLY A 51 -17.10 -0.06 -13.79
N ASN A 52 -17.90 0.79 -13.14
CA ASN A 52 -19.18 0.37 -12.54
C ASN A 52 -20.23 -0.09 -13.58
N ALA A 53 -20.11 0.34 -14.83
CA ALA A 53 -20.98 -0.04 -15.94
C ALA A 53 -20.44 -1.23 -16.77
N GLY A 54 -19.31 -1.85 -16.38
CA GLY A 54 -18.68 -2.96 -17.11
C GLY A 54 -18.01 -2.57 -18.42
N ARG A 55 -17.80 -1.27 -18.67
CA ARG A 55 -17.14 -0.71 -19.87
C ARG A 55 -15.63 -0.61 -19.64
N GLU A 56 -14.97 -1.75 -19.48
CA GLU A 56 -13.56 -1.81 -19.07
C GLU A 56 -12.60 -1.18 -20.08
N ASN A 57 -12.88 -1.28 -21.39
CA ASN A 57 -12.00 -0.75 -22.42
C ASN A 57 -11.99 0.78 -22.40
N GLU A 58 -13.16 1.40 -22.30
CA GLU A 58 -13.31 2.86 -22.22
C GLU A 58 -12.79 3.42 -20.90
N MET A 59 -13.00 2.68 -19.80
CA MET A 59 -12.37 3.00 -18.50
C MET A 59 -10.84 3.01 -18.61
N ARG A 60 -10.23 1.93 -19.11
CA ARG A 60 -8.75 1.82 -19.21
C ARG A 60 -8.17 2.88 -20.14
N TRP A 61 -8.85 3.14 -21.26
CA TRP A 61 -8.45 4.18 -22.19
C TRP A 61 -8.48 5.56 -21.52
N LEU A 62 -9.55 5.91 -20.80
CA LEU A 62 -9.66 7.19 -20.09
C LEU A 62 -8.58 7.36 -19.02
N LEU A 63 -8.29 6.32 -18.24
CA LEU A 63 -7.24 6.36 -17.22
C LEU A 63 -5.86 6.61 -17.83
N ASN A 64 -5.56 5.98 -18.97
CA ASN A 64 -4.29 6.18 -19.67
C ASN A 64 -4.14 7.63 -20.16
N ILE A 65 -5.19 8.19 -20.79
CA ILE A 65 -5.17 9.58 -21.26
C ILE A 65 -5.08 10.57 -20.10
N ALA A 66 -5.81 10.35 -19.01
CA ALA A 66 -5.74 11.17 -17.81
C ALA A 66 -4.32 11.19 -17.23
N GLN A 67 -3.65 10.03 -17.19
CA GLN A 67 -2.28 9.90 -16.70
C GLN A 67 -1.27 10.62 -17.60
N GLN A 68 -1.39 10.49 -18.93
CA GLN A 68 -0.52 11.20 -19.88
C GLN A 68 -0.70 12.72 -19.78
N LEU A 69 -1.94 13.19 -19.67
CA LEU A 69 -2.25 14.60 -19.50
C LEU A 69 -1.71 15.13 -18.17
N ALA A 70 -1.90 14.39 -17.08
CA ALA A 70 -1.33 14.73 -15.77
C ALA A 70 0.20 14.86 -15.85
N ALA A 71 0.86 13.95 -16.58
CA ALA A 71 2.31 14.03 -16.80
C ALA A 71 2.73 15.26 -17.61
N ALA A 72 2.01 15.58 -18.68
CA ALA A 72 2.28 16.76 -19.50
C ALA A 72 2.10 18.07 -18.74
N LEU A 73 1.18 18.10 -17.77
CA LEU A 73 0.90 19.26 -16.93
C LEU A 73 1.83 19.36 -15.71
N GLY A 74 2.76 18.42 -15.52
CA GLY A 74 3.57 18.33 -14.31
C GLY A 74 2.76 17.99 -13.05
N LEU A 75 1.49 17.59 -13.23
CA LEU A 75 0.62 17.05 -12.20
C LEU A 75 0.97 15.60 -11.86
N SER A 76 1.85 14.95 -12.65
CA SER A 76 2.48 13.67 -12.30
C SER A 76 3.52 13.80 -11.18
N GLY A 77 3.27 14.68 -10.22
CA GLY A 77 3.71 14.51 -8.85
C GLY A 77 2.51 14.04 -8.04
N ASN A 78 2.58 12.82 -7.51
CA ASN A 78 1.80 12.33 -6.35
C ASN A 78 0.62 11.36 -6.57
N GLU A 79 0.67 10.45 -7.55
CA GLU A 79 -0.13 9.20 -7.43
C GLU A 79 0.73 7.93 -7.50
N THR A 80 1.67 7.81 -8.45
CA THR A 80 2.65 6.69 -8.44
C THR A 80 3.84 6.94 -7.53
N THR A 81 4.29 8.20 -7.37
CA THR A 81 5.31 8.56 -6.38
C THR A 81 4.72 8.71 -4.99
N ALA A 82 3.47 9.13 -4.81
CA ALA A 82 2.85 9.17 -3.48
C ALA A 82 2.64 7.75 -2.95
N THR A 83 2.07 6.83 -3.75
CA THR A 83 1.94 5.42 -3.34
C THR A 83 3.29 4.72 -3.21
N ALA A 84 4.25 4.94 -4.10
CA ALA A 84 5.61 4.38 -3.94
C ALA A 84 6.36 4.98 -2.74
N ASN A 85 6.23 6.29 -2.48
CA ASN A 85 6.78 6.92 -1.28
C ASN A 85 6.07 6.39 -0.03
N THR A 86 4.75 6.21 -0.05
CA THR A 86 3.99 5.61 1.05
C THR A 86 4.39 4.16 1.29
N LEU A 87 4.48 3.31 0.27
CA LEU A 87 4.96 1.93 0.38
C LEU A 87 6.39 1.87 0.92
N GLN A 88 7.27 2.76 0.42
CA GLN A 88 8.64 2.88 0.89
C GLN A 88 8.69 3.40 2.34
N ASP A 89 7.78 4.28 2.74
CA ASP A 89 7.67 4.79 4.11
C ASP A 89 7.24 3.67 5.07
N TYR A 90 6.28 2.82 4.66
CA TYR A 90 5.92 1.61 5.41
C TYR A 90 7.10 0.65 5.52
N LEU A 91 7.82 0.40 4.42
CA LEU A 91 8.98 -0.48 4.43
C LEU A 91 10.11 0.08 5.32
N ASN A 92 10.38 1.38 5.24
CA ASN A 92 11.36 2.05 6.08
C ASN A 92 10.97 1.96 7.57
N PHE A 93 9.69 2.17 7.88
CA PHE A 93 9.16 2.03 9.24
C PHE A 93 9.27 0.58 9.75
N LEU A 94 8.96 -0.40 8.92
CA LEU A 94 9.10 -1.82 9.25
C LEU A 94 10.56 -2.17 9.54
N MET A 95 11.47 -1.79 8.64
CA MET A 95 12.90 -2.07 8.79
C MET A 95 13.50 -1.39 10.03
N GLU A 96 13.09 -0.14 10.31
CA GLU A 96 13.50 0.56 11.52
C GLU A 96 12.95 -0.11 12.78
N THR A 97 11.69 -0.56 12.75
CA THR A 97 11.06 -1.30 13.85
C THR A 97 11.83 -2.59 14.15
N LEU A 98 12.09 -3.41 13.13
CA LEU A 98 12.81 -4.67 13.28
C LEU A 98 14.26 -4.44 13.75
N ARG A 99 14.94 -3.41 13.23
CA ARG A 99 16.28 -3.01 13.71
C ARG A 99 16.26 -2.67 15.19
N LYS A 100 15.34 -1.79 15.63
CA LYS A 100 15.23 -1.39 17.05
C LYS A 100 14.96 -2.59 17.95
N ILE A 101 14.12 -3.53 17.51
CA ILE A 101 13.83 -4.76 18.23
C ILE A 101 15.08 -5.64 18.37
N SER A 102 15.83 -5.81 17.28
CA SER A 102 17.07 -6.58 17.25
C SER A 102 18.15 -5.98 18.17
N GLU A 103 18.22 -4.65 18.24
CA GLU A 103 19.12 -3.93 19.14
C GLU A 103 18.67 -3.99 20.61
N ASN A 104 17.39 -3.74 20.87
CA ASN A 104 16.83 -3.70 22.22
C ASN A 104 15.30 -3.89 22.21
N ARG A 105 14.85 -5.08 22.60
CA ARG A 105 13.43 -5.44 22.72
C ARG A 105 12.67 -4.71 23.83
N ASN A 106 13.29 -3.81 24.60
CA ASN A 106 12.60 -3.09 25.68
C ASN A 106 11.45 -2.20 25.11
N PRO A 107 10.18 -2.42 25.55
CA PRO A 107 9.04 -1.60 25.13
C PRO A 107 9.25 -0.10 25.34
N GLN A 108 10.02 0.31 26.35
CA GLN A 108 10.30 1.72 26.64
C GLN A 108 11.10 2.42 25.53
N VAL A 109 11.82 1.67 24.68
CA VAL A 109 12.55 2.20 23.53
C VAL A 109 11.67 2.19 22.27
N ILE A 110 10.83 1.17 22.13
CA ILE A 110 10.08 0.89 20.90
C ILE A 110 8.75 1.66 20.88
N TYR A 111 8.01 1.67 21.98
CA TYR A 111 6.68 2.29 22.04
C TYR A 111 6.67 3.80 21.73
N PRO A 112 7.66 4.60 22.16
CA PRO A 112 7.72 6.01 21.76
C PRO A 112 7.89 6.20 20.25
N PHE A 113 8.65 5.32 19.58
CA PHE A 113 8.83 5.38 18.13
C PHE A 113 7.53 5.04 17.40
N TRP A 114 6.82 4.00 17.84
CA TRP A 114 5.49 3.65 17.31
C TRP A 114 4.45 4.73 17.58
N ALA A 115 4.44 5.33 18.76
CA ALA A 115 3.52 6.41 19.11
C ALA A 115 3.67 7.66 18.21
N GLN A 116 4.86 7.88 17.62
CA GLN A 116 5.10 8.95 16.65
C GLN A 116 4.70 8.59 15.21
N ASN A 117 4.43 7.31 14.96
CA ASN A 117 4.16 6.76 13.63
C ASN A 117 2.88 5.90 13.64
N LEU A 118 1.87 6.29 14.43
CA LEU A 118 0.61 5.56 14.55
C LEU A 118 -0.13 5.44 13.21
N ASP A 119 0.09 6.40 12.31
CA ASP A 119 -0.40 6.39 10.93
C ASP A 119 0.07 5.16 10.14
N LYS A 120 1.18 4.54 10.54
CA LYS A 120 1.76 3.37 9.87
C LYS A 120 1.42 2.04 10.55
N LEU A 121 0.67 2.06 11.66
CA LEU A 121 0.23 0.85 12.36
C LEU A 121 -1.20 0.49 11.92
N ASP A 122 -1.36 0.23 10.63
CA ASP A 122 -2.61 -0.13 9.98
C ASP A 122 -2.49 -1.45 9.18
N ASP A 123 -3.55 -1.84 8.48
CA ASP A 123 -3.60 -3.08 7.70
C ASP A 123 -2.58 -3.09 6.54
N ASN A 124 -2.14 -1.93 6.06
CA ASN A 124 -1.10 -1.87 5.01
C ASN A 124 0.23 -2.38 5.54
N LEU A 125 0.57 -2.10 6.81
CA LEU A 125 1.80 -2.62 7.40
C LEU A 125 1.80 -4.15 7.48
N ALA A 126 0.66 -4.78 7.75
CA ALA A 126 0.53 -6.23 7.73
C ALA A 126 0.85 -6.79 6.32
N GLN A 127 0.29 -6.18 5.27
CA GLN A 127 0.57 -6.58 3.89
C GLN A 127 2.04 -6.39 3.49
N ILE A 128 2.65 -5.30 3.96
CA ILE A 128 4.07 -5.01 3.71
C ILE A 128 4.96 -6.00 4.44
N LEU A 129 4.63 -6.35 5.69
CA LEU A 129 5.33 -7.37 6.46
C LEU A 129 5.31 -8.73 5.74
N ASP A 130 4.14 -9.19 5.29
CA ASP A 130 4.01 -10.45 4.55
C ASP A 130 4.79 -10.44 3.23
N SER A 131 4.61 -9.39 2.42
CA SER A 131 5.30 -9.26 1.14
C SER A 131 6.82 -9.24 1.29
N TRP A 132 7.32 -8.41 2.22
CA TRP A 132 8.74 -8.30 2.51
C TRP A 132 9.32 -9.62 3.04
N ALA A 133 8.62 -10.31 3.95
CA ALA A 133 9.09 -11.56 4.52
C ALA A 133 9.16 -12.68 3.47
N ARG A 134 8.12 -12.83 2.63
CA ARG A 134 8.12 -13.81 1.52
C ARG A 134 9.29 -13.60 0.57
N GLN A 135 9.61 -12.35 0.26
CA GLN A 135 10.73 -12.02 -0.61
C GLN A 135 12.08 -12.26 0.08
N THR A 136 12.23 -11.83 1.33
CA THR A 136 13.51 -11.82 2.04
C THR A 136 13.90 -13.22 2.52
N LEU A 137 12.97 -13.98 3.10
CA LEU A 137 13.23 -15.30 3.66
C LEU A 137 13.66 -16.33 2.60
N THR A 138 13.34 -16.10 1.32
CA THR A 138 13.78 -16.97 0.21
C THR A 138 15.19 -16.65 -0.29
N GLN A 139 15.78 -15.52 0.12
CA GLN A 139 17.07 -15.02 -0.39
C GLN A 139 18.20 -15.08 0.64
N VAL A 140 17.88 -15.35 1.90
CA VAL A 140 18.84 -15.39 3.01
C VAL A 140 19.23 -16.82 3.39
N THR A 141 20.31 -16.99 4.14
CA THR A 141 20.69 -18.31 4.67
C THR A 141 19.71 -18.79 5.74
N PRO A 142 19.65 -20.10 6.05
CA PRO A 142 18.79 -20.61 7.14
C PRO A 142 19.04 -19.94 8.49
N GLU A 143 20.28 -19.62 8.82
CA GLU A 143 20.65 -18.94 10.08
C GLU A 143 20.12 -17.50 10.11
N GLN A 144 20.18 -16.80 8.97
CA GLN A 144 19.62 -15.46 8.83
C GLN A 144 18.10 -15.49 8.86
N ALA A 145 17.47 -16.47 8.20
CA ALA A 145 16.02 -16.67 8.25
C ALA A 145 15.55 -16.93 9.69
N TYR A 146 16.29 -17.72 10.47
CA TYR A 146 16.02 -17.96 11.88
C TYR A 146 16.10 -16.67 12.70
N SER A 147 17.14 -15.85 12.48
CA SER A 147 17.29 -14.55 13.16
C SER A 147 16.13 -13.60 12.83
N ILE A 148 15.78 -13.49 11.55
CA ILE A 148 14.68 -12.63 11.08
C ILE A 148 13.34 -13.12 11.66
N ALA A 149 13.09 -14.43 11.68
CA ALA A 149 11.90 -14.99 12.31
C ALA A 149 11.83 -14.65 13.81
N GLY A 150 12.96 -14.68 14.51
CA GLY A 150 13.05 -14.22 15.90
C GLY A 150 12.64 -12.76 16.08
N ASP A 151 13.13 -11.86 15.22
CA ASP A 151 12.76 -10.44 15.24
C ASP A 151 11.27 -10.23 14.92
N ILE A 152 10.70 -10.99 13.98
CA ILE A 152 9.26 -10.92 13.64
C ILE A 152 8.39 -11.42 14.80
N VAL A 153 8.74 -12.49 15.51
CA VAL A 153 8.02 -12.91 16.73
C VAL A 153 8.06 -11.80 17.78
N ASN A 154 9.24 -11.24 18.01
CA ASN A 154 9.41 -10.18 19.00
C ASN A 154 8.57 -8.95 18.65
N PHE A 155 8.49 -8.58 17.36
CA PHE A 155 7.62 -7.52 16.86
C PHE A 155 6.15 -7.85 17.13
N SER A 156 5.71 -9.04 16.74
CA SER A 156 4.33 -9.51 16.89
C SER A 156 3.87 -9.50 18.35
N ASP A 157 4.72 -9.99 19.27
CA ASP A 157 4.45 -9.99 20.72
C ASP A 157 4.29 -8.56 21.27
N LEU A 158 5.10 -7.61 20.78
CA LEU A 158 5.12 -6.23 21.24
C LEU A 158 3.93 -5.43 20.68
N ILE A 159 3.63 -5.56 19.38
CA ILE A 159 2.54 -4.82 18.76
C ILE A 159 1.18 -5.27 19.29
N GLN A 160 1.04 -6.57 19.59
CA GLN A 160 -0.15 -7.10 20.26
C GLN A 160 -0.41 -6.47 21.64
N GLN A 161 0.66 -6.06 22.34
CA GLN A 161 0.58 -5.42 23.66
C GLN A 161 0.55 -3.89 23.61
N PHE A 162 0.74 -3.29 22.44
CA PHE A 162 0.86 -1.85 22.29
C PHE A 162 -0.54 -1.19 22.39
N PRO A 163 -0.77 -0.27 23.36
CA PRO A 163 -2.12 0.17 23.70
C PRO A 163 -2.62 1.38 22.91
N LEU A 164 -1.80 2.00 22.05
CA LEU A 164 -2.14 3.25 21.36
C LEU A 164 -2.36 3.03 19.87
N GLY A 165 -3.45 3.55 19.31
CA GLY A 165 -3.73 3.46 17.88
C GLY A 165 -4.84 2.46 17.57
N ASN A 166 -4.78 1.84 16.39
CA ASN A 166 -5.79 0.90 15.93
C ASN A 166 -5.49 -0.52 16.42
N ILE A 167 -6.11 -0.90 17.54
CA ILE A 167 -5.92 -2.22 18.15
C ILE A 167 -6.32 -3.38 17.22
N ALA A 168 -7.30 -3.18 16.33
CA ALA A 168 -7.67 -4.20 15.36
C ALA A 168 -6.55 -4.44 14.34
N ALA A 169 -5.95 -3.37 13.81
CA ALA A 169 -4.80 -3.48 12.91
C ALA A 169 -3.59 -4.08 13.62
N HIS A 170 -3.34 -3.75 14.89
CA HIS A 170 -2.26 -4.37 15.66
C HIS A 170 -2.41 -5.89 15.76
N LYS A 171 -3.65 -6.37 15.96
CA LYS A 171 -3.93 -7.81 15.97
C LYS A 171 -3.64 -8.43 14.60
N GLU A 172 -4.05 -7.78 13.51
CA GLU A 172 -3.79 -8.27 12.16
C GLU A 172 -2.30 -8.35 11.84
N ILE A 173 -1.53 -7.31 12.22
CA ILE A 173 -0.07 -7.30 12.10
C ILE A 173 0.56 -8.44 12.90
N ALA A 174 0.13 -8.66 14.15
CA ALA A 174 0.64 -9.73 14.98
C ALA A 174 0.31 -11.12 14.43
N VAL A 175 -0.94 -11.34 13.99
CA VAL A 175 -1.38 -12.58 13.32
C VAL A 175 -0.51 -12.87 12.10
N THR A 176 -0.37 -11.88 11.22
CA THR A 176 0.48 -11.98 10.02
C THR A 176 1.92 -12.36 10.37
N GLY A 177 2.50 -11.69 11.37
CA GLY A 177 3.86 -11.98 11.83
C GLY A 177 4.01 -13.41 12.37
N TYR A 178 3.08 -13.88 13.19
CA TYR A 178 3.10 -15.27 13.68
C TYR A 178 2.94 -16.30 12.55
N GLU A 179 2.06 -16.05 11.58
CA GLU A 179 1.89 -16.93 10.41
C GLU A 179 3.16 -17.03 9.56
N ILE A 180 3.84 -15.91 9.32
CA ILE A 180 5.15 -15.88 8.63
C ILE A 180 6.16 -16.73 9.39
N VAL A 181 6.27 -16.52 10.70
CA VAL A 181 7.25 -17.22 11.54
C VAL A 181 7.03 -18.73 11.53
N LEU A 182 5.78 -19.19 11.50
CA LEU A 182 5.45 -20.62 11.48
C LEU A 182 5.92 -21.33 10.20
N THR A 183 6.31 -20.60 9.16
CA THR A 183 6.99 -21.17 7.98
C THR A 183 8.46 -21.52 8.23
N ILE A 184 9.08 -20.91 9.25
CA ILE A 184 10.49 -21.10 9.63
C ILE A 184 10.59 -21.95 10.90
N PHE A 185 9.87 -21.57 11.95
CA PHE A 185 9.78 -22.33 13.19
C PHE A 185 8.81 -23.48 13.02
N THR A 186 9.23 -24.55 12.34
CA THR A 186 8.42 -25.76 12.18
C THR A 186 8.52 -26.66 13.41
N PHE A 187 7.53 -27.54 13.59
CA PHE A 187 7.54 -28.50 14.69
C PHE A 187 8.79 -29.41 14.68
N ASP A 188 9.23 -29.84 13.49
CA ASP A 188 10.36 -30.77 13.36
C ASP A 188 11.71 -30.11 13.67
N ALA A 189 11.90 -28.85 13.25
CA ALA A 189 13.17 -28.15 13.42
C ALA A 189 13.25 -27.38 14.75
N PHE A 190 12.15 -26.76 15.19
CA PHE A 190 12.11 -25.85 16.33
C PHE A 190 10.82 -26.03 17.16
N PRO A 191 10.62 -27.21 17.77
CA PRO A 191 9.34 -27.57 18.40
C PRO A 191 8.89 -26.60 19.51
N GLN A 192 9.83 -26.07 20.29
CA GLN A 192 9.53 -25.11 21.36
C GLN A 192 9.09 -23.77 20.78
N ASN A 193 9.85 -23.21 19.83
CA ASN A 193 9.52 -21.95 19.19
C ASN A 193 8.18 -22.05 18.45
N TRP A 194 7.95 -23.13 17.70
CA TRP A 194 6.67 -23.39 17.03
C TRP A 194 5.50 -23.38 18.04
N ALA A 195 5.62 -24.11 19.16
CA ALA A 195 4.55 -24.19 20.14
C ALA A 195 4.25 -22.83 20.80
N VAL A 196 5.30 -22.05 21.10
CA VAL A 196 5.14 -20.69 21.64
C VAL A 196 4.45 -19.79 20.62
N THR A 197 4.89 -19.80 19.36
CA THR A 197 4.29 -18.99 18.29
C THR A 197 2.83 -19.37 18.05
N GLN A 198 2.48 -20.66 18.03
CA GLN A 198 1.09 -21.12 17.93
C GLN A 198 0.22 -20.62 19.09
N ASN A 199 0.73 -20.66 20.32
CA ASN A 199 0.01 -20.14 21.48
C ASN A 199 -0.23 -18.64 21.37
N ASN A 200 0.77 -17.86 20.95
CA ASN A 200 0.63 -16.41 20.79
C ASN A 200 -0.33 -16.05 19.65
N LEU A 201 -0.30 -16.81 18.55
CA LEU A 201 -1.27 -16.69 17.45
C LEU A 201 -2.71 -16.95 17.95
N ALA A 202 -2.92 -17.99 18.76
CA ALA A 202 -4.22 -18.26 19.36
C ALA A 202 -4.70 -17.11 20.27
N ILE A 203 -3.79 -16.47 21.01
CA ILE A 203 -4.10 -15.27 21.81
C ILE A 203 -4.46 -14.09 20.91
N ALA A 204 -3.84 -13.94 19.74
CA ALA A 204 -4.10 -12.85 18.81
C ALA A 204 -5.50 -12.92 18.16
N TYR A 205 -5.97 -14.13 17.85
CA TYR A 205 -7.33 -14.34 17.34
C TYR A 205 -8.44 -14.17 18.38
N ARG A 206 -8.10 -14.16 19.68
CA ARG A 206 -9.06 -13.99 20.76
C ARG A 206 -9.55 -12.55 20.90
#